data_AF-A0A453IN83-F1
#
_entry.id   AF-A0A453IN83-F1
#
_cell.length_a   1.000
_cell.length_b   1.000
_cell.length_c   1.000
_cell.angle_alpha   90.00
_cell.angle_beta   90.00
_cell.angle_gamma   90.00
#
_symmetry.space_group_name_H-M   'P 1'
#
loop_
_entity.id
_entity.type
_entity.pdbx_description
1 polymer ?
#
loop_
_entity_poly.entity_id
_entity_poly.type
_entity_poly.pdbx_seq_one_letter_code
_entity_poly.pdbx_strand_id
1 'polypeptide(L)'
;MDMMSVYQEGAYERLCRWVQVECKKLGDTDNPEVSELLKKAVRCLKERPVLFKYCAEEVANMRHHALFRRFISALTRGGPGGLPRPIEVHAHDPLRYVGDMLGWLHQALASERELIAALLDPDAISDSGPANHRHSVREGDSSKGESDFTFVLDRIFEGACRPFKVRVEQVLQSQPSLIVSYKLSNTLEFYGYTISELLGVDTALCNTIWSLRDATQRTFFNILKSRGEKLLRYPPLVAVDLSPPPAVREGVSLLLELISTYNSMMISASGKGLNFDPVISAILDPIIQMCEQAAEAQKSKGALARRGRTSSEPIGSKRDSISVDAILSKKSSTSVLSGESSSKVYLINCLSAIEEPLMDQEVATSYVKNLRSMIETHARALVDKEADSILSKCGLSSKMPYIKNYSSTDGEDDAKPLADVVETSPQMLLECLKAFYGLVTGTEGSLPEFEQLQVPRLRSDACYGLARALAEAYELIYKAVMDPKNCYPDPRSLVKHSPEQIRTILEI
;
A
#
# COMPACT_ATOMS: atom_id res chain seq x y z
N MET A 1 69.85 -30.63 12.08
CA MET A 1 68.43 -30.33 11.79
C MET A 1 68.22 -28.83 11.62
N ASP A 2 68.80 -27.99 12.49
CA ASP A 2 68.64 -26.53 12.45
C ASP A 2 69.09 -25.87 11.13
N MET A 3 70.21 -26.31 10.56
CA MET A 3 70.70 -25.75 9.29
C MET A 3 69.74 -26.02 8.10
N MET A 4 69.02 -27.14 8.13
CA MET A 4 68.05 -27.50 7.09
C MET A 4 66.77 -26.67 7.20
N SER A 5 66.36 -26.31 8.43
CA SER A 5 65.25 -25.37 8.67
C SER A 5 65.57 -23.97 8.12
N VAL A 6 66.78 -23.47 8.36
CA VAL A 6 67.23 -22.15 7.88
C VAL A 6 67.23 -22.07 6.35
N TYR A 7 67.71 -23.11 5.65
CA TYR A 7 67.66 -23.14 4.19
C TYR A 7 66.22 -23.22 3.66
N GLN A 8 65.35 -23.94 4.34
CA GLN A 8 63.93 -24.05 3.97
C GLN A 8 63.20 -22.72 4.14
N GLU A 9 63.42 -22.01 5.25
CA GLU A 9 62.88 -20.66 5.48
C GLU A 9 63.35 -19.67 4.40
N GLY A 10 64.66 -19.64 4.11
CA GLY A 10 65.20 -18.79 3.05
C GLY A 10 64.73 -19.15 1.62
N ALA A 11 64.29 -20.39 1.39
CA ALA A 11 63.65 -20.78 0.14
C ALA A 11 62.20 -20.27 0.07
N TYR A 12 61.44 -20.41 1.16
CA TYR A 12 60.06 -19.92 1.24
C TYR A 12 59.97 -18.39 1.16
N GLU A 13 60.90 -17.65 1.76
CA GLU A 13 60.95 -16.19 1.60
C GLU A 13 61.21 -15.77 0.14
N ARG A 14 62.12 -16.45 -0.55
CA ARG A 14 62.40 -16.18 -1.96
C ARG A 14 61.20 -16.52 -2.85
N LEU A 15 60.52 -17.63 -2.55
CA LEU A 15 59.28 -18.02 -3.22
C LEU A 15 58.18 -16.97 -3.01
N CYS A 16 57.99 -16.53 -1.76
CA CYS A 16 57.03 -15.47 -1.41
C CYS A 16 57.30 -14.18 -2.20
N ARG A 17 58.55 -13.70 -2.23
CA ARG A 17 58.94 -12.50 -3.01
C ARG A 17 58.67 -12.68 -4.50
N TRP A 18 58.97 -13.85 -5.06
CA TRP A 18 58.70 -14.14 -6.47
C TRP A 18 57.20 -14.14 -6.76
N VAL A 19 56.39 -14.80 -5.92
CA VAL A 19 54.93 -14.81 -6.03
C VAL A 19 54.35 -13.40 -5.95
N GLN A 20 54.83 -12.56 -5.03
CA GLN A 20 54.41 -11.15 -4.94
C GLN A 20 54.69 -10.37 -6.25
N VAL A 21 55.85 -10.57 -6.87
CA VAL A 21 56.19 -9.91 -8.14
C VAL A 21 55.28 -10.40 -9.28
N GLU A 22 55.02 -11.70 -9.38
CA GLU A 22 54.11 -12.22 -10.40
C GLU A 22 52.65 -11.79 -10.16
N CYS A 23 52.19 -11.78 -8.91
CA CYS A 23 50.87 -11.29 -8.53
C CYS A 23 50.69 -9.79 -8.85
N LYS A 24 51.75 -8.97 -8.76
CA LYS A 24 51.70 -7.57 -9.18
C LYS A 24 51.38 -7.42 -10.67
N LYS A 25 51.96 -8.28 -11.52
CA LYS A 25 51.65 -8.28 -12.96
C LYS A 25 50.17 -8.60 -13.22
N LEU A 26 49.53 -9.40 -12.37
CA LEU A 26 48.07 -9.64 -12.47
C LEU A 26 47.26 -8.36 -12.22
N GLY A 27 47.80 -7.35 -11.53
CA GLY A 27 47.13 -6.05 -11.33
C GLY A 27 47.31 -5.05 -12.48
N ASP A 28 48.26 -5.29 -13.39
CA ASP A 28 48.57 -4.37 -14.49
C ASP A 28 47.68 -4.60 -15.72
N THR A 29 47.12 -5.80 -15.86
CA THR A 29 46.25 -6.19 -16.96
C THR A 29 44.82 -6.45 -16.48
N ASP A 30 43.83 -6.05 -17.30
CA ASP A 30 42.41 -6.18 -16.93
C ASP A 30 41.95 -7.63 -16.80
N ASN A 31 42.41 -8.51 -17.71
CA ASN A 31 42.10 -9.95 -17.76
C ASN A 31 43.40 -10.78 -17.75
N PRO A 32 44.05 -10.95 -16.59
CA PRO A 32 45.28 -11.72 -16.50
C PRO A 32 45.00 -13.22 -16.51
N GLU A 33 45.83 -14.01 -17.19
CA GLU A 33 45.85 -15.47 -17.06
C GLU A 33 46.85 -15.89 -15.98
N VAL A 34 46.42 -16.79 -15.09
CA VAL A 34 47.30 -17.32 -14.03
C VAL A 34 48.18 -18.42 -14.61
N SER A 35 49.49 -18.19 -14.67
CA SER A 35 50.44 -19.19 -15.17
C SER A 35 50.50 -20.44 -14.28
N GLU A 36 50.74 -21.62 -14.89
CA GLU A 36 50.88 -22.88 -14.16
C GLU A 36 52.01 -22.87 -13.11
N LEU A 37 53.07 -22.11 -13.35
CA LEU A 37 54.16 -21.93 -12.39
C LEU A 37 53.71 -21.14 -11.16
N LEU A 38 52.91 -20.09 -11.37
CA LEU A 38 52.35 -19.29 -10.28
C LEU A 38 51.36 -20.11 -9.45
N LYS A 39 50.49 -20.90 -10.09
CA LYS A 39 49.57 -21.83 -9.39
C LYS A 39 50.33 -22.79 -8.47
N LYS A 40 51.41 -23.41 -8.97
CA LYS A 40 52.26 -24.31 -8.19
C LYS A 40 52.96 -23.59 -7.02
N ALA A 41 53.46 -22.38 -7.25
CA ALA A 41 54.13 -21.58 -6.23
C ALA A 41 53.18 -21.17 -5.10
N VAL A 42 51.96 -20.72 -5.44
CA VAL A 42 50.92 -20.38 -4.45
C VAL A 42 50.48 -21.61 -3.68
N ARG A 43 50.32 -22.77 -4.35
CA ARG A 43 50.02 -24.05 -3.69
C ARG A 43 51.09 -24.41 -2.64
N CYS A 44 52.36 -24.24 -2.96
CA CYS A 44 53.46 -24.49 -2.02
C CYS A 44 53.45 -23.50 -0.84
N LEU A 45 53.10 -22.23 -1.07
CA LEU A 45 53.00 -21.23 0.01
C LEU A 45 51.83 -21.47 0.96
N LYS A 46 50.75 -22.16 0.54
CA LYS A 46 49.64 -22.52 1.44
C LYS A 46 50.07 -23.34 2.65
N GLU A 47 51.15 -24.13 2.53
CA GLU A 47 51.75 -24.89 3.65
C GLU A 47 52.38 -23.99 4.73
N ARG A 48 52.45 -22.67 4.46
CA ARG A 48 52.95 -21.62 5.36
C ARG A 48 51.94 -20.48 5.43
N PRO A 49 50.89 -20.59 6.29
CA PRO A 49 49.76 -19.66 6.32
C PRO A 49 50.12 -18.18 6.43
N VAL A 50 51.19 -17.84 7.17
CA VAL A 50 51.64 -16.45 7.32
C VAL A 50 52.13 -15.87 5.99
N LEU A 51 52.96 -16.61 5.23
CA LEU A 51 53.49 -16.15 3.95
C LEU A 51 52.40 -16.11 2.87
N PHE A 52 51.50 -17.09 2.89
CA PHE A 52 50.34 -17.11 2.02
C PHE A 52 49.43 -15.89 2.23
N LYS A 53 49.15 -15.54 3.49
CA LYS A 53 48.35 -14.36 3.83
C LYS A 53 48.95 -13.06 3.29
N TYR A 54 50.26 -12.86 3.42
CA TYR A 54 50.94 -11.70 2.83
C TYR A 54 50.80 -11.64 1.30
N CYS A 55 50.85 -12.79 0.63
CA CYS A 55 50.64 -12.86 -0.83
C CYS A 55 49.20 -12.54 -1.22
N ALA A 56 48.22 -13.08 -0.48
CA ALA A 56 46.80 -12.84 -0.70
C ALA A 56 46.42 -11.37 -0.49
N GLU A 57 46.95 -10.73 0.56
CA GLU A 57 46.76 -9.29 0.82
C GLU A 57 47.36 -8.42 -0.30
N GLU A 58 48.55 -8.76 -0.80
CA GLU A 58 49.17 -8.02 -1.91
C GLU A 58 48.36 -8.15 -3.20
N VAL A 59 47.87 -9.36 -3.52
CA VAL A 59 46.95 -9.60 -4.66
C VAL A 59 45.69 -8.75 -4.51
N ALA A 60 45.06 -8.80 -3.33
CA ALA A 60 43.85 -8.05 -3.03
C ALA A 60 44.06 -6.54 -3.25
N ASN A 61 45.16 -5.98 -2.75
CA ASN A 61 45.50 -4.56 -2.92
C ASN A 61 45.75 -4.17 -4.39
N MET A 62 46.46 -5.01 -5.16
CA MET A 62 46.73 -4.72 -6.58
C MET A 62 45.45 -4.81 -7.42
N ARG A 63 44.66 -5.87 -7.23
CA ARG A 63 43.38 -6.06 -7.93
C ARG A 63 42.34 -5.01 -7.52
N HIS A 64 42.32 -4.57 -6.26
CA HIS A 64 41.50 -3.45 -5.79
C HIS A 64 41.75 -2.18 -6.63
N HIS A 65 43.02 -1.78 -6.80
CA HIS A 65 43.34 -0.60 -7.60
C HIS A 65 43.02 -0.78 -9.09
N ALA A 66 43.24 -1.97 -9.64
CA ALA A 66 42.88 -2.30 -11.01
C ALA A 66 41.36 -2.21 -11.23
N LEU A 67 40.57 -2.85 -10.38
CA LEU A 67 39.12 -2.84 -10.43
C LEU A 67 38.56 -1.43 -10.27
N PHE A 68 39.09 -0.64 -9.33
CA PHE A 68 38.72 0.76 -9.17
C PHE A 68 38.94 1.57 -10.46
N ARG A 69 40.13 1.46 -11.08
CA ARG A 69 40.42 2.15 -12.35
C ARG A 69 39.50 1.71 -13.48
N ARG A 70 39.25 0.40 -13.61
CA ARG A 70 38.34 -0.18 -14.61
C ARG A 70 36.92 0.34 -14.41
N PHE A 71 36.43 0.41 -13.17
CA PHE A 71 35.10 0.92 -12.87
C PHE A 71 34.96 2.39 -13.23
N ILE A 72 35.91 3.24 -12.82
CA ILE A 72 35.91 4.66 -13.20
C ILE A 72 36.01 4.84 -14.72
N SER A 73 36.82 4.03 -15.41
CA SER A 73 36.90 4.05 -16.87
C SER A 73 35.57 3.65 -17.51
N ALA A 74 34.91 2.61 -17.02
CA ALA A 74 33.59 2.21 -17.52
C ALA A 74 32.54 3.31 -17.32
N LEU A 75 32.58 4.02 -16.19
CA LEU A 75 31.69 5.15 -15.91
C LEU A 75 31.94 6.33 -16.86
N THR A 76 33.20 6.73 -17.04
CA THR A 76 33.57 8.04 -17.65
C THR A 76 34.05 7.97 -19.10
N ARG A 77 34.66 6.86 -19.51
CA ARG A 77 35.31 6.68 -20.83
C ARG A 77 34.69 5.58 -21.68
N GLY A 78 34.07 4.58 -21.05
CA GLY A 78 33.58 3.38 -21.73
C GLY A 78 34.70 2.37 -21.99
N GLY A 79 34.43 1.41 -22.88
CA GLY A 79 35.39 0.39 -23.28
C GLY A 79 36.45 0.86 -24.29
N PRO A 80 37.40 -0.01 -24.67
CA PRO A 80 38.45 0.31 -25.62
C PRO A 80 37.88 0.87 -26.94
N GLY A 81 38.36 2.03 -27.37
CA GLY A 81 37.82 2.71 -28.57
C GLY A 81 36.47 3.42 -28.36
N GLY A 82 36.02 3.59 -27.11
CA GLY A 82 34.76 4.26 -26.77
C GLY A 82 33.52 3.35 -26.86
N LEU A 83 33.73 2.04 -27.00
CA LEU A 83 32.68 1.03 -27.07
C LEU A 83 32.93 -0.09 -26.03
N PRO A 84 31.94 -0.46 -25.20
CA PRO A 84 30.64 0.23 -25.02
C PRO A 84 30.83 1.67 -24.52
N ARG A 85 29.85 2.54 -24.78
CA ARG A 85 29.89 3.95 -24.37
C ARG A 85 30.02 4.09 -22.84
N PRO A 86 30.56 5.21 -22.34
CA PRO A 86 30.60 5.49 -20.90
C PRO A 86 29.22 5.34 -20.26
N ILE A 87 29.12 4.70 -19.10
CA ILE A 87 27.83 4.49 -18.42
C ILE A 87 27.17 5.84 -18.05
N GLU A 88 27.97 6.87 -17.77
CA GLU A 88 27.48 8.23 -17.44
C GLU A 88 26.63 8.89 -18.53
N VAL A 89 26.75 8.46 -19.80
CA VAL A 89 25.88 8.99 -20.86
C VAL A 89 24.40 8.66 -20.62
N HIS A 90 24.12 7.64 -19.81
CA HIS A 90 22.76 7.22 -19.45
C HIS A 90 22.24 7.89 -18.19
N ALA A 91 22.95 8.85 -17.57
CA ALA A 91 22.53 9.47 -16.30
C ALA A 91 21.14 10.15 -16.34
N HIS A 92 20.62 10.47 -17.53
CA HIS A 92 19.26 10.99 -17.73
C HIS A 92 18.16 9.93 -17.59
N ASP A 93 18.52 8.64 -17.66
CA ASP A 93 17.65 7.49 -17.45
C ASP A 93 18.12 6.75 -16.18
N PRO A 94 17.52 7.06 -15.02
CA PRO A 94 17.91 6.48 -13.74
C PRO A 94 17.97 4.95 -13.71
N LEU A 95 16.98 4.29 -14.32
CA LEU A 95 16.88 2.83 -14.27
C LEU A 95 17.99 2.18 -15.07
N ARG A 96 18.22 2.67 -16.29
CA ARG A 96 19.33 2.19 -17.12
C ARG A 96 20.67 2.51 -16.48
N TYR A 97 20.85 3.72 -15.96
CA TYR A 97 22.12 4.13 -15.37
C TYR A 97 22.53 3.27 -14.17
N VAL A 98 21.61 3.06 -13.22
CA VAL A 98 21.87 2.22 -12.05
C VAL A 98 21.96 0.74 -12.44
N GLY A 99 21.13 0.28 -13.38
CA GLY A 99 21.19 -1.08 -13.92
C GLY A 99 22.52 -1.40 -14.60
N ASP A 100 23.03 -0.50 -15.44
CA ASP A 100 24.33 -0.65 -16.13
C ASP A 100 25.48 -0.72 -15.11
N MET A 101 25.45 0.11 -14.04
CA MET A 101 26.45 0.05 -12.97
C MET A 101 26.41 -1.29 -12.21
N LEU A 102 25.22 -1.76 -11.84
CA LEU A 102 25.03 -3.03 -11.15
C LEU A 102 25.43 -4.22 -12.03
N GLY A 103 25.05 -4.20 -13.31
CA GLY A 103 25.44 -5.21 -14.29
C GLY A 103 26.97 -5.28 -14.45
N TRP A 104 27.63 -4.13 -14.53
CA TRP A 104 29.09 -4.06 -14.59
C TRP A 104 29.73 -4.65 -13.33
N LEU A 105 29.24 -4.28 -12.14
CA LEU A 105 29.76 -4.80 -10.86
C LEU A 105 29.58 -6.32 -10.75
N HIS A 106 28.41 -6.83 -11.13
CA HIS A 106 28.13 -8.26 -11.14
C HIS A 106 29.05 -9.03 -12.11
N GLN A 107 29.25 -8.51 -13.33
CA GLN A 107 30.16 -9.12 -14.30
C GLN A 107 31.62 -9.08 -13.81
N ALA A 108 32.05 -7.96 -13.25
CA ALA A 108 33.38 -7.83 -12.66
C ALA A 108 33.57 -8.84 -11.53
N LEU A 109 32.56 -9.03 -10.68
CA LEU A 109 32.61 -9.99 -9.57
C LEU A 109 32.78 -11.42 -10.08
N ALA A 110 32.04 -11.82 -11.12
CA ALA A 110 32.23 -13.12 -11.74
C ALA A 110 33.68 -13.31 -12.25
N SER A 111 34.25 -12.29 -12.92
CA SER A 111 35.62 -12.37 -13.44
C SER A 111 36.70 -12.41 -12.35
N GLU A 112 36.56 -11.62 -11.27
CA GLU A 112 37.50 -11.68 -10.15
C GLU A 112 37.37 -13.01 -9.40
N ARG A 113 36.14 -13.51 -9.23
CA ARG A 113 35.89 -14.81 -8.58
C ARG A 113 36.59 -15.93 -9.33
N GLU A 114 36.52 -15.96 -10.67
CA GLU A 114 37.23 -16.92 -11.51
C GLU A 114 38.75 -16.78 -11.38
N LEU A 115 39.28 -15.56 -11.43
CA LEU A 115 40.72 -15.28 -11.28
C LEU A 115 41.26 -15.74 -9.93
N ILE A 116 40.57 -15.39 -8.84
CA ILE A 116 40.96 -15.76 -7.48
C ILE A 116 40.82 -17.27 -7.27
N ALA A 117 39.80 -17.91 -7.86
CA ALA A 117 39.68 -19.37 -7.82
C ALA A 117 40.85 -20.04 -8.56
N ALA A 118 41.22 -19.55 -9.75
CA ALA A 118 42.37 -20.07 -10.49
C ALA A 118 43.71 -19.90 -9.76
N LEU A 119 43.85 -18.85 -8.94
CA LEU A 119 45.06 -18.55 -8.18
C LEU A 119 45.12 -19.30 -6.85
N LEU A 120 44.03 -19.27 -6.08
CA LEU A 120 43.96 -19.78 -4.72
C LEU A 120 43.43 -21.20 -4.65
N ASP A 121 42.70 -21.72 -5.62
CA ASP A 121 42.18 -23.10 -5.60
C ASP A 121 42.25 -23.78 -6.98
N PRO A 122 43.46 -24.05 -7.50
CA PRO A 122 43.64 -24.60 -8.85
C PRO A 122 43.08 -26.01 -9.05
N ASP A 123 42.82 -26.76 -7.97
CA ASP A 123 42.38 -28.16 -8.01
C ASP A 123 40.83 -28.29 -8.06
N ALA A 124 40.08 -27.25 -7.69
CA ALA A 124 38.62 -27.21 -7.82
C ALA A 124 38.12 -27.13 -9.28
N ILE A 125 38.97 -26.64 -10.19
CA ILE A 125 38.61 -26.43 -11.60
C ILE A 125 38.71 -27.75 -12.40
N SER A 126 39.61 -28.67 -12.02
CA SER A 126 39.83 -29.95 -12.71
C SER A 126 38.76 -31.02 -12.50
N ASP A 127 37.89 -30.89 -11.49
CA ASP A 127 36.86 -31.89 -11.14
C ASP A 127 35.43 -31.49 -11.57
N SER A 128 35.28 -30.37 -12.28
CA SER A 128 33.99 -29.84 -12.72
C SER A 128 33.60 -30.30 -14.14
N GLY A 129 33.18 -31.56 -14.26
CA GLY A 129 32.35 -31.98 -15.40
C GLY A 129 30.97 -31.32 -15.36
N PRO A 130 30.27 -31.16 -16.51
CA PRO A 130 28.99 -30.46 -16.53
C PRO A 130 27.88 -31.34 -15.93
N ALA A 131 27.12 -30.74 -15.01
CA ALA A 131 25.84 -31.16 -14.42
C ALA A 131 25.88 -31.70 -12.97
N ASN A 132 25.08 -31.02 -12.13
CA ASN A 132 24.63 -31.35 -10.77
C ASN A 132 25.50 -30.92 -9.58
N HIS A 133 25.49 -29.62 -9.29
CA HIS A 133 25.71 -29.12 -7.94
C HIS A 133 24.52 -29.50 -7.02
N ARG A 134 24.60 -30.66 -6.37
CA ARG A 134 24.07 -30.81 -5.01
C ARG A 134 25.27 -30.91 -4.09
N HIS A 135 25.31 -30.00 -3.12
CA HIS A 135 26.20 -29.95 -1.98
C HIS A 135 26.69 -31.35 -1.54
N SER A 136 27.97 -31.60 -1.71
CA SER A 136 28.71 -32.64 -1.01
C SER A 136 29.80 -31.92 -0.22
N VAL A 137 29.43 -31.55 1.01
CA VAL A 137 30.34 -30.93 1.97
C VAL A 137 31.31 -32.01 2.45
N ARG A 138 32.57 -31.92 2.03
CA ARG A 138 33.67 -32.56 2.77
C ARG A 138 33.93 -31.71 4.02
N GLU A 139 33.31 -32.09 5.13
CA GLU A 139 33.51 -31.47 6.44
C GLU A 139 34.93 -31.77 6.93
N GLY A 140 35.75 -30.72 7.11
CA GLY A 140 37.02 -30.83 7.82
C GLY A 140 38.01 -29.68 7.61
N ASP A 141 38.12 -29.13 6.38
CA ASP A 141 39.19 -28.16 6.04
C ASP A 141 38.74 -27.04 5.08
N SER A 142 37.48 -27.07 4.61
CA SER A 142 36.91 -26.16 3.61
C SER A 142 36.56 -24.76 4.14
N SER A 143 36.26 -24.63 5.43
CA SER A 143 35.81 -23.36 6.02
C SER A 143 36.89 -22.26 6.04
N LYS A 144 38.17 -22.64 6.10
CA LYS A 144 39.28 -21.69 6.15
C LYS A 144 39.63 -21.14 4.76
N GLY A 145 39.62 -22.01 3.74
CA GLY A 145 39.85 -21.59 2.35
C GLY A 145 38.74 -20.68 1.80
N GLU A 146 37.48 -20.94 2.17
CA GLU A 146 36.34 -20.10 1.80
C GLU A 146 36.38 -18.72 2.48
N SER A 147 36.92 -18.63 3.70
CA SER A 147 37.12 -17.37 4.41
C SER A 147 38.23 -16.51 3.79
N ASP A 148 39.34 -17.10 3.35
CA ASP A 148 40.43 -16.38 2.67
C ASP A 148 39.99 -15.89 1.28
N PHE A 149 39.20 -16.70 0.56
CA PHE A 149 38.62 -16.35 -0.73
C PHE A 149 37.70 -15.13 -0.64
N THR A 150 36.77 -15.17 0.31
CA THR A 150 35.81 -14.10 0.55
C THR A 150 36.51 -12.81 0.99
N PHE A 151 37.52 -12.92 1.87
CA PHE A 151 38.33 -11.78 2.31
C PHE A 151 39.02 -11.05 1.15
N VAL A 152 39.66 -11.80 0.24
CA VAL A 152 40.34 -11.21 -0.92
C VAL A 152 39.34 -10.51 -1.84
N LEU A 153 38.20 -11.13 -2.14
CA LEU A 153 37.18 -10.52 -3.00
C LEU A 153 36.55 -9.28 -2.36
N ASP A 154 36.23 -9.33 -1.06
CA ASP A 154 35.66 -8.17 -0.35
C ASP A 154 36.60 -6.95 -0.42
N ARG A 155 37.89 -7.17 -0.18
CA ARG A 155 38.91 -6.13 -0.28
C ARG A 155 39.05 -5.56 -1.70
N ILE A 156 38.92 -6.40 -2.72
CA ILE A 156 38.96 -5.96 -4.13
C ILE A 156 37.78 -5.03 -4.44
N PHE A 157 36.57 -5.38 -3.99
CA PHE A 157 35.35 -4.62 -4.31
C PHE A 157 35.11 -3.39 -3.44
N GLU A 158 35.80 -3.27 -2.30
CA GLU A 158 35.73 -2.09 -1.41
C GLU A 158 35.95 -0.77 -2.19
N GLY A 159 36.84 -0.76 -3.16
CA GLY A 159 37.18 0.44 -3.95
C GLY A 159 36.03 0.96 -4.82
N ALA A 160 35.16 0.07 -5.31
CA ALA A 160 34.03 0.43 -6.16
C ALA A 160 32.82 0.95 -5.36
N CYS A 161 32.76 0.68 -4.05
CA CYS A 161 31.61 1.01 -3.21
C CYS A 161 31.32 2.52 -3.18
N ARG A 162 32.34 3.36 -2.93
CA ARG A 162 32.15 4.82 -2.83
C ARG A 162 31.73 5.46 -4.16
N PRO A 163 32.39 5.22 -5.30
CA PRO A 163 31.94 5.76 -6.58
C PRO A 163 30.53 5.31 -6.95
N PHE A 164 30.20 4.03 -6.76
CA PHE A 164 28.86 3.51 -7.02
C PHE A 164 27.82 4.22 -6.15
N LYS A 165 28.05 4.28 -4.83
CA LYS A 165 27.18 4.95 -3.87
C LYS A 165 26.90 6.40 -4.23
N VAL A 166 27.94 7.18 -4.52
CA VAL A 166 27.79 8.61 -4.86
C VAL A 166 26.91 8.79 -6.09
N ARG A 167 27.07 7.96 -7.14
CA ARG A 167 26.26 8.08 -8.36
C ARG A 167 24.79 7.71 -8.13
N VAL A 168 24.51 6.67 -7.34
CA VAL A 168 23.13 6.30 -6.99
C VAL A 168 22.50 7.37 -6.09
N GLU A 169 23.23 7.92 -5.13
CA GLU A 169 22.74 9.02 -4.28
C GLU A 169 22.44 10.28 -5.10
N GLN A 170 23.24 10.59 -6.11
CA GLN A 170 22.96 11.69 -7.05
C GLN A 170 21.67 11.47 -7.85
N VAL A 171 21.41 10.23 -8.28
CA VAL A 171 20.13 9.85 -8.91
C VAL A 171 18.95 10.08 -7.96
N LEU A 172 19.08 9.78 -6.68
CA LEU A 172 18.02 10.05 -5.70
C LEU A 172 17.84 11.57 -5.46
N GLN A 173 18.92 12.34 -5.49
CA GLN A 173 18.90 13.79 -5.34
C GLN A 173 18.24 14.51 -6.54
N SER A 174 18.24 13.90 -7.73
CA SER A 174 17.58 14.47 -8.91
C SER A 174 16.05 14.32 -8.91
N GLN A 175 15.45 13.94 -7.77
CA GLN A 175 14.00 13.79 -7.59
C GLN A 175 13.36 12.86 -8.63
N PRO A 176 13.75 11.57 -8.67
CA PRO A 176 13.15 10.61 -9.59
C PRO A 176 11.65 10.47 -9.32
N SER A 177 10.90 10.05 -10.35
CA SER A 177 9.48 9.79 -10.19
C SER A 177 9.23 8.64 -9.23
N LEU A 178 8.03 8.60 -8.63
CA LEU A 178 7.64 7.56 -7.68
C LEU A 178 7.84 6.14 -8.26
N ILE A 179 7.41 5.91 -9.51
CA ILE A 179 7.55 4.62 -10.20
C ILE A 179 9.03 4.29 -10.40
N VAL A 180 9.86 5.27 -10.77
CA VAL A 180 11.31 5.07 -10.94
C VAL A 180 11.96 4.71 -9.60
N SER A 181 11.64 5.40 -8.50
CA SER A 181 12.14 5.04 -7.17
C SER A 181 11.74 3.62 -6.77
N TYR A 182 10.48 3.23 -7.02
CA TYR A 182 10.02 1.87 -6.74
C TYR A 182 10.81 0.82 -7.52
N LYS A 183 10.95 1.02 -8.84
CA LYS A 183 11.71 0.13 -9.73
C LYS A 183 13.19 0.04 -9.33
N LEU A 184 13.83 1.17 -9.01
CA LEU A 184 15.22 1.20 -8.54
C LEU A 184 15.42 0.40 -7.25
N SER A 185 14.48 0.50 -6.30
CA SER A 185 14.52 -0.28 -5.05
C SER A 185 14.52 -1.77 -5.34
N ASN A 186 13.64 -2.22 -6.24
CA ASN A 186 13.54 -3.63 -6.64
C ASN A 186 14.79 -4.10 -7.40
N THR A 187 15.36 -3.26 -8.28
CA THR A 187 16.60 -3.58 -8.99
C THR A 187 17.78 -3.74 -8.03
N LEU A 188 17.93 -2.82 -7.07
CA LEU A 188 18.97 -2.91 -6.04
C LEU A 188 18.78 -4.15 -5.15
N GLU A 189 17.55 -4.48 -4.80
CA GLU A 189 17.23 -5.68 -4.01
C GLU A 189 17.58 -6.96 -4.76
N PHE A 190 17.22 -7.07 -6.05
CA PHE A 190 17.59 -8.20 -6.90
C PHE A 190 19.10 -8.39 -6.94
N TYR A 191 19.86 -7.35 -7.29
CA TYR A 191 21.32 -7.43 -7.31
C TYR A 191 21.93 -7.63 -5.92
N GLY A 192 21.29 -7.13 -4.87
CA GLY A 192 21.68 -7.37 -3.48
C GLY A 192 21.65 -8.85 -3.12
N TYR A 193 20.64 -9.59 -3.58
CA TYR A 193 20.60 -11.05 -3.45
C TYR A 193 21.62 -11.74 -4.36
N THR A 194 21.65 -11.40 -5.65
CA THR A 194 22.57 -12.05 -6.62
C THR A 194 24.04 -11.88 -6.24
N ILE A 195 24.44 -10.69 -5.78
CA ILE A 195 25.82 -10.42 -5.36
C ILE A 195 26.10 -11.07 -3.99
N SER A 196 25.14 -11.10 -3.07
CA SER A 196 25.27 -11.82 -1.78
C SER A 196 25.52 -13.31 -1.97
N GLU A 197 24.89 -13.96 -2.96
CA GLU A 197 25.14 -15.38 -3.27
C GLU A 197 26.57 -15.63 -3.76
N LEU A 198 27.19 -14.63 -4.40
CA LEU A 198 28.52 -14.76 -4.98
C LEU A 198 29.66 -14.33 -4.05
N LEU A 199 29.41 -13.32 -3.21
CA LEU A 199 30.42 -12.63 -2.39
C LEU A 199 30.20 -12.79 -0.89
N GLY A 200 29.01 -13.17 -0.44
CA GLY A 200 28.63 -13.24 0.97
C GLY A 200 27.95 -11.94 1.46
N VAL A 201 27.07 -12.11 2.45
CA VAL A 201 26.14 -11.05 2.92
C VAL A 201 26.82 -9.90 3.66
N ASP A 202 27.91 -10.16 4.39
CA ASP A 202 28.55 -9.18 5.28
C ASP A 202 29.65 -8.34 4.60
N THR A 203 29.73 -8.39 3.26
CA THR A 203 30.79 -7.71 2.49
C THR A 203 30.47 -6.25 2.20
N ALA A 204 31.51 -5.44 1.97
CA ALA A 204 31.40 -3.99 1.76
C ALA A 204 30.47 -3.63 0.60
N LEU A 205 30.53 -4.39 -0.50
CA LEU A 205 29.68 -4.17 -1.66
C LEU A 205 28.21 -4.51 -1.37
N CYS A 206 27.94 -5.66 -0.74
CA CYS A 206 26.60 -6.06 -0.34
C CYS A 206 25.97 -5.02 0.60
N ASN A 207 26.69 -4.64 1.65
CA ASN A 207 26.27 -3.60 2.59
C ASN A 207 25.97 -2.26 1.89
N THR A 208 26.77 -1.90 0.88
CA THR A 208 26.55 -0.68 0.09
C THR A 208 25.26 -0.78 -0.73
N ILE A 209 25.01 -1.90 -1.41
CA ILE A 209 23.80 -2.11 -2.22
C ILE A 209 22.54 -2.08 -1.33
N TRP A 210 22.57 -2.78 -0.19
CA TRP A 210 21.45 -2.77 0.76
C TRP A 210 21.17 -1.38 1.34
N SER A 211 22.23 -0.64 1.69
CA SER A 211 22.08 0.75 2.15
C SER A 211 21.44 1.67 1.10
N LEU A 212 21.81 1.50 -0.17
CA LEU A 212 21.23 2.24 -1.29
C LEU A 212 19.79 1.82 -1.59
N ARG A 213 19.48 0.53 -1.46
CA ARG A 213 18.12 -0.01 -1.56
C ARG A 213 17.23 0.64 -0.51
N ASP A 214 17.67 0.71 0.74
CA ASP A 214 16.94 1.37 1.82
C ASP A 214 16.83 2.89 1.64
N ALA A 215 17.85 3.56 1.09
CA ALA A 215 17.76 4.97 0.72
C ALA A 215 16.73 5.22 -0.38
N THR A 216 16.66 4.32 -1.36
CA THR A 216 15.69 4.38 -2.46
C THR A 216 14.27 4.13 -1.96
N GLN A 217 14.07 3.12 -1.10
CA GLN A 217 12.78 2.83 -0.48
C GLN A 217 12.30 4.00 0.40
N ARG A 218 13.20 4.61 1.18
CA ARG A 218 12.87 5.83 1.94
C ARG A 218 12.46 6.99 1.04
N THR A 219 13.14 7.17 -0.09
CA THR A 219 12.78 8.20 -1.08
C THR A 219 11.38 7.96 -1.65
N PHE A 220 11.07 6.72 -2.00
CA PHE A 220 9.73 6.31 -2.45
C PHE A 220 8.64 6.66 -1.43
N PHE A 221 8.80 6.26 -0.16
CA PHE A 221 7.81 6.58 0.89
C PHE A 221 7.74 8.07 1.23
N ASN A 222 8.85 8.81 1.13
CA ASN A 222 8.85 10.26 1.33
C ASN A 222 8.04 10.98 0.23
N ILE A 223 8.11 10.51 -1.02
CA ILE A 223 7.29 11.05 -2.12
C ILE A 223 5.81 10.79 -1.85
N LEU A 224 5.44 9.56 -1.43
CA LEU A 224 4.05 9.22 -1.05
C LEU A 224 3.55 10.10 0.09
N LYS A 225 4.34 10.21 1.17
CA LYS A 225 4.02 11.03 2.33
C LYS A 225 3.77 12.48 1.92
N SER A 226 4.66 13.07 1.12
CA SER A 226 4.51 14.45 0.65
C SER A 226 3.25 14.64 -0.22
N ARG A 227 2.90 13.66 -1.06
CA ARG A 227 1.65 13.68 -1.84
C ARG A 227 0.42 13.64 -0.92
N GLY A 228 0.40 12.75 0.06
CA GLY A 228 -0.67 12.64 1.05
C GLY A 228 -0.84 13.91 1.88
N GLU A 229 0.25 14.49 2.39
CA GLU A 229 0.23 15.75 3.14
C GLU A 229 -0.33 16.91 2.32
N LYS A 230 0.04 17.02 1.04
CA LYS A 230 -0.51 18.04 0.13
C LYS A 230 -2.00 17.85 -0.09
N LEU A 231 -2.44 16.60 -0.25
CA LEU A 231 -3.85 16.25 -0.44
C LEU A 231 -4.71 16.63 0.77
N LEU A 232 -4.24 16.28 1.97
CA LEU A 232 -4.94 16.58 3.23
C LEU A 232 -4.95 18.07 3.56
N ARG A 233 -3.93 18.82 3.15
CA ARG A 233 -3.88 20.27 3.36
C ARG A 233 -4.92 21.03 2.53
N TYR A 234 -5.32 20.49 1.38
CA TYR A 234 -6.28 21.11 0.46
C TYR A 234 -7.33 20.11 -0.03
N PRO A 235 -8.27 19.67 0.83
CA PRO A 235 -9.30 18.73 0.44
C PRO A 235 -10.17 19.31 -0.70
N PRO A 236 -10.48 18.54 -1.75
CA PRO A 236 -11.36 18.98 -2.82
C PRO A 236 -12.78 19.22 -2.30
N LEU A 237 -13.50 20.12 -2.96
CA LEU A 237 -14.91 20.34 -2.66
C LEU A 237 -15.74 19.13 -3.11
N VAL A 238 -16.71 18.74 -2.27
CA VAL A 238 -17.68 17.70 -2.61
C VAL A 238 -18.55 18.17 -3.77
N ALA A 239 -18.62 17.36 -4.83
CA ALA A 239 -19.45 17.62 -5.99
C ALA A 239 -20.94 17.51 -5.64
N VAL A 240 -21.81 18.20 -6.41
CA VAL A 240 -23.26 18.24 -6.17
C VAL A 240 -23.90 16.85 -6.32
N ASP A 241 -23.37 16.05 -7.24
CA ASP A 241 -23.77 14.67 -7.49
C ASP A 241 -23.16 13.66 -6.49
N LEU A 242 -22.40 14.14 -5.51
CA LEU A 242 -21.69 13.33 -4.51
C LEU A 242 -20.73 12.31 -5.14
N SER A 243 -20.19 12.63 -6.32
CA SER A 243 -19.20 11.80 -7.00
C SER A 243 -17.83 11.83 -6.31
N PRO A 244 -17.05 10.72 -6.40
CA PRO A 244 -15.69 10.68 -5.89
C PRO A 244 -14.79 11.73 -6.58
N PRO A 245 -13.87 12.37 -5.83
CA PRO A 245 -12.97 13.35 -6.41
C PRO A 245 -11.90 12.68 -7.30
N PRO A 246 -11.30 13.41 -8.27
CA PRO A 246 -10.28 12.87 -9.17
C PRO A 246 -9.10 12.18 -8.47
N ALA A 247 -8.72 12.68 -7.29
CA ALA A 247 -7.65 12.11 -6.47
C ALA A 247 -7.87 10.63 -6.10
N VAL A 248 -9.14 10.19 -5.95
CA VAL A 248 -9.47 8.78 -5.70
C VAL A 248 -9.03 7.93 -6.89
N ARG A 249 -9.47 8.30 -8.10
CA ARG A 249 -9.14 7.58 -9.34
C ARG A 249 -7.63 7.59 -9.61
N GLU A 250 -6.99 8.73 -9.43
CA GLU A 250 -5.53 8.88 -9.62
C GLU A 250 -4.73 7.99 -8.65
N GLY A 251 -5.12 7.96 -7.38
CA GLY A 251 -4.48 7.12 -6.36
C GLY A 251 -4.64 5.63 -6.63
N VAL A 252 -5.84 5.18 -7.01
CA VAL A 252 -6.11 3.78 -7.37
C VAL A 252 -5.33 3.39 -8.62
N SER A 253 -5.34 4.23 -9.66
CA SER A 253 -4.56 3.99 -10.89
C SER A 253 -3.07 3.84 -10.59
N LEU A 254 -2.53 4.67 -9.71
CA LEU A 254 -1.13 4.60 -9.31
C LEU A 254 -0.82 3.30 -8.54
N LEU A 255 -1.71 2.90 -7.64
CA LEU A 255 -1.57 1.65 -6.89
C LEU A 255 -1.56 0.45 -7.85
N LEU A 256 -2.49 0.41 -8.82
CA LEU A 256 -2.54 -0.64 -9.83
C LEU A 256 -1.29 -0.67 -10.71
N GLU A 257 -0.72 0.49 -11.07
CA GLU A 257 0.54 0.57 -11.81
C GLU A 257 1.71 -0.03 -11.00
N LEU A 258 1.76 0.24 -9.69
CA LEU A 258 2.77 -0.31 -8.79
C LEU A 258 2.62 -1.83 -8.63
N ILE A 259 1.39 -2.34 -8.47
CA ILE A 259 1.11 -3.77 -8.40
C ILE A 259 1.50 -4.46 -9.72
N SER A 260 1.11 -3.88 -10.86
CA SER A 260 1.48 -4.39 -12.19
C SER A 260 3.00 -4.41 -12.38
N THR A 261 3.69 -3.33 -11.96
CA THR A 261 5.15 -3.26 -11.99
C THR A 261 5.78 -4.37 -11.15
N TYR A 262 5.28 -4.59 -9.94
CA TYR A 262 5.75 -5.66 -9.07
C TYR A 262 5.58 -7.05 -9.71
N ASN A 263 4.38 -7.34 -10.21
CA ASN A 263 4.06 -8.62 -10.86
C ASN A 263 4.94 -8.88 -12.09
N SER A 264 5.28 -7.83 -12.85
CA SER A 264 6.20 -7.93 -14.00
C SER A 264 7.66 -8.20 -13.62
N MET A 265 8.04 -7.88 -12.38
CA MET A 265 9.40 -8.03 -11.85
C MET A 265 9.60 -9.35 -11.09
N MET A 266 8.59 -10.22 -11.02
CA MET A 266 8.55 -11.43 -10.18
C MET A 266 9.54 -12.54 -10.59
N ILE A 267 10.82 -12.30 -10.31
CA ILE A 267 11.74 -13.30 -9.80
C ILE A 267 12.22 -12.76 -8.45
N SER A 268 11.46 -13.00 -7.38
CA SER A 268 11.92 -12.69 -6.02
C SER A 268 13.09 -13.62 -5.69
N ALA A 269 14.33 -13.15 -5.78
CA ALA A 269 15.52 -13.93 -5.40
C ALA A 269 15.44 -14.44 -3.93
N SER A 270 14.64 -13.78 -3.08
CA SER A 270 14.37 -14.18 -1.70
C SER A 270 13.34 -15.31 -1.53
N GLY A 271 12.52 -15.60 -2.55
CA GLY A 271 11.37 -16.52 -2.41
C GLY A 271 10.23 -16.03 -1.49
N LYS A 272 10.38 -14.89 -0.82
CA LYS A 272 9.34 -14.22 -0.02
C LYS A 272 8.67 -13.14 -0.88
N GLY A 273 7.33 -13.14 -0.91
CA GLY A 273 6.55 -12.05 -1.49
C GLY A 273 6.76 -10.76 -0.69
N LEU A 274 6.73 -9.61 -1.36
CA LEU A 274 6.75 -8.31 -0.68
C LEU A 274 5.45 -8.14 0.10
N ASN A 275 5.55 -7.65 1.34
CA ASN A 275 4.38 -7.15 2.04
C ASN A 275 3.95 -5.83 1.38
N PHE A 276 2.82 -5.85 0.68
CA PHE A 276 2.31 -4.70 -0.05
C PHE A 276 1.46 -3.76 0.84
N ASP A 277 1.06 -4.21 2.04
CA ASP A 277 0.21 -3.43 2.95
C ASP A 277 0.75 -2.01 3.24
N PRO A 278 2.06 -1.81 3.53
CA PRO A 278 2.59 -0.47 3.77
C PRO A 278 2.47 0.46 2.54
N VAL A 279 2.54 -0.10 1.33
CA VAL A 279 2.40 0.64 0.07
C VAL A 279 0.94 1.04 -0.14
N ILE A 280 0.01 0.10 0.08
CA ILE A 280 -1.43 0.33 -0.01
C ILE A 280 -1.83 1.45 0.96
N SER A 281 -1.48 1.30 2.24
CA SER A 281 -1.78 2.29 3.27
C SER A 281 -1.18 3.67 2.98
N ALA A 282 0.08 3.73 2.54
CA ALA A 282 0.73 5.00 2.23
C ALA A 282 0.08 5.76 1.05
N ILE A 283 -0.63 5.07 0.15
CA ILE A 283 -1.34 5.67 -0.98
C ILE A 283 -2.79 5.97 -0.63
N LEU A 284 -3.52 4.98 -0.11
CA LEU A 284 -4.98 5.05 0.02
C LEU A 284 -5.44 5.70 1.32
N ASP A 285 -4.73 5.53 2.45
CA ASP A 285 -5.19 6.09 3.73
C ASP A 285 -5.29 7.63 3.70
N PRO A 286 -4.33 8.39 3.11
CA PRO A 286 -4.49 9.83 2.95
C PRO A 286 -5.66 10.23 2.05
N ILE A 287 -6.00 9.40 1.05
CA ILE A 287 -7.13 9.63 0.16
C ILE A 287 -8.45 9.40 0.90
N ILE A 288 -8.54 8.33 1.68
CA ILE A 288 -9.71 8.04 2.52
C ILE A 288 -9.91 9.15 3.55
N GLN A 289 -8.85 9.55 4.26
CA GLN A 289 -8.90 10.65 5.22
C GLN A 289 -9.32 11.98 4.57
N MET A 290 -8.86 12.26 3.35
CA MET A 290 -9.31 13.42 2.59
C MET A 290 -10.82 13.33 2.29
N CYS A 291 -11.32 12.17 1.89
CA CYS A 291 -12.75 11.95 1.68
C CYS A 291 -13.55 12.13 2.97
N GLU A 292 -13.06 11.65 4.11
CA GLU A 292 -13.67 11.85 5.43
C GLU A 292 -13.76 13.33 5.82
N GLN A 293 -12.69 14.10 5.63
CA GLN A 293 -12.69 15.54 5.88
C GLN A 293 -13.67 16.30 4.97
N ALA A 294 -13.71 15.95 3.69
CA ALA A 294 -14.65 16.53 2.73
C ALA A 294 -16.11 16.19 3.09
N ALA A 295 -16.37 14.96 3.55
CA ALA A 295 -17.67 14.51 4.00
C ALA A 295 -18.15 15.25 5.26
N GLU A 296 -17.26 15.51 6.22
CA GLU A 296 -17.60 16.26 7.44
C GLU A 296 -17.87 17.75 7.15
N ALA A 297 -17.12 18.33 6.21
CA ALA A 297 -17.41 19.68 5.70
C ALA A 297 -18.79 19.75 5.01
N GLN A 298 -19.20 18.69 4.30
CA GLN A 298 -20.53 18.62 3.70
C GLN A 298 -21.64 18.50 4.75
N LYS A 299 -21.41 17.71 5.80
CA LYS A 299 -22.34 17.56 6.93
C LYS A 299 -22.65 18.90 7.59
N SER A 300 -21.62 19.72 7.84
CA SER A 300 -21.76 21.02 8.51
C SER A 300 -22.44 22.10 7.64
N LYS A 301 -22.31 22.07 6.30
CA LYS A 301 -23.05 22.98 5.39
C LYS A 301 -24.57 22.79 5.49
N GLY A 302 -25.04 21.55 5.62
CA GLY A 302 -26.46 21.25 5.82
C GLY A 302 -27.03 21.78 7.14
N ALA A 303 -26.19 21.92 8.17
CA ALA A 303 -26.59 22.46 9.47
C ALA A 303 -26.75 24.00 9.45
N LEU A 304 -25.89 24.71 8.72
CA LEU A 304 -25.95 26.17 8.56
C LEU A 304 -27.15 26.61 7.72
N ALA A 305 -27.51 25.85 6.67
CA ALA A 305 -28.69 26.12 5.84
C ALA A 305 -30.02 26.01 6.62
N ARG A 306 -30.09 25.19 7.68
CA ARG A 306 -31.26 25.11 8.57
C ARG A 306 -31.37 26.28 9.55
N ARG A 307 -30.27 26.94 9.89
CA ARG A 307 -30.25 28.05 10.89
C ARG A 307 -30.55 29.42 10.27
N GLY A 308 -30.42 29.57 8.95
CA GLY A 308 -30.69 30.82 8.23
C GLY A 308 -32.17 31.14 7.96
N ARG A 309 -33.11 30.36 8.49
CA ARG A 309 -34.56 30.54 8.26
C ARG A 309 -35.34 31.22 9.41
N THR A 310 -34.65 31.63 10.47
CA THR A 310 -35.26 32.37 11.59
C THR A 310 -34.37 33.54 12.02
N SER A 311 -34.38 34.62 11.24
CA SER A 311 -34.00 35.94 11.75
C SER A 311 -34.82 36.99 11.03
N SER A 312 -35.72 37.60 11.80
CA SER A 312 -36.53 38.78 11.46
C SER A 312 -35.67 39.92 10.89
N GLU A 313 -36.24 40.60 9.90
CA GLU A 313 -35.70 41.78 9.20
C GLU A 313 -35.24 42.92 10.14
N PRO A 314 -34.48 43.90 9.60
CA PRO A 314 -35.17 45.16 9.34
C PRO A 314 -34.93 45.75 7.94
N ILE A 315 -36.05 46.10 7.30
CA ILE A 315 -36.35 47.22 6.38
C ILE A 315 -35.15 47.86 5.64
N GLY A 316 -35.10 47.61 4.33
CA GLY A 316 -34.27 48.34 3.37
C GLY A 316 -34.70 48.09 1.92
N SER A 317 -35.47 49.02 1.37
CA SER A 317 -36.00 49.08 0.00
C SER A 317 -34.99 48.70 -1.11
N LYS A 318 -35.37 47.74 -1.97
CA LYS A 318 -35.22 47.81 -3.45
C LYS A 318 -35.95 46.65 -4.16
N ARG A 319 -36.67 47.03 -5.21
CA ARG A 319 -37.53 46.21 -6.08
C ARG A 319 -36.76 45.18 -6.92
N ASP A 320 -37.39 44.01 -7.04
CA ASP A 320 -37.54 43.13 -8.20
C ASP A 320 -36.30 42.63 -8.96
N SER A 321 -35.88 41.40 -8.61
CA SER A 321 -35.72 40.34 -9.61
C SER A 321 -35.97 38.98 -8.94
N ILE A 322 -37.20 38.48 -9.06
CA ILE A 322 -37.51 37.10 -8.71
C ILE A 322 -36.73 36.23 -9.68
N SER A 323 -35.62 35.63 -9.22
CA SER A 323 -34.84 34.67 -10.01
C SER A 323 -35.75 33.51 -10.41
N VAL A 324 -35.71 33.16 -11.69
CA VAL A 324 -36.39 32.02 -12.30
C VAL A 324 -36.02 30.70 -11.58
N ASP A 325 -34.89 30.66 -10.86
CA ASP A 325 -34.45 29.51 -10.05
C ASP A 325 -35.37 29.21 -8.86
N ALA A 326 -36.03 30.22 -8.27
CA ALA A 326 -36.94 30.01 -7.14
C ALA A 326 -38.30 29.41 -7.57
N ILE A 327 -38.62 29.46 -8.86
CA ILE A 327 -39.86 28.90 -9.42
C ILE A 327 -39.61 27.48 -9.95
N LEU A 328 -38.40 27.16 -10.40
CA LEU A 328 -38.03 25.80 -10.84
C LEU A 328 -37.81 24.83 -9.67
N SER A 329 -37.43 25.32 -8.48
CA SER A 329 -37.27 24.46 -7.28
C SER A 329 -38.60 23.97 -6.68
N LYS A 330 -39.75 24.41 -7.20
CA LYS A 330 -41.09 23.99 -6.73
C LYS A 330 -41.67 22.80 -7.48
N LYS A 331 -40.98 22.26 -8.50
CA LYS A 331 -41.51 21.19 -9.36
C LYS A 331 -40.74 19.87 -9.37
N SER A 332 -39.69 19.71 -8.57
CA SER A 332 -39.21 18.36 -8.24
C SER A 332 -39.39 18.11 -6.75
N SER A 333 -40.33 17.24 -6.42
CA SER A 333 -40.44 16.60 -5.11
C SER A 333 -39.29 15.59 -4.94
N THR A 334 -38.04 16.03 -5.13
CA THR A 334 -36.87 15.23 -4.81
C THR A 334 -36.59 15.44 -3.34
N SER A 335 -36.73 14.38 -2.55
CA SER A 335 -36.34 14.35 -1.14
C SER A 335 -34.91 14.90 -1.01
N VAL A 336 -34.75 16.14 -0.54
CA VAL A 336 -33.43 16.73 -0.30
C VAL A 336 -32.83 15.97 0.87
N LEU A 337 -31.88 15.09 0.58
CA LEU A 337 -31.13 14.34 1.59
C LEU A 337 -30.58 15.31 2.64
N SER A 338 -30.57 14.87 3.90
CA SER A 338 -29.97 15.68 4.96
C SER A 338 -28.46 15.89 4.70
N GLY A 339 -27.87 16.93 5.30
CA GLY A 339 -26.42 17.13 5.24
C GLY A 339 -25.63 15.91 5.74
N GLU A 340 -26.18 15.19 6.73
CA GLU A 340 -25.61 13.96 7.26
C GLU A 340 -25.76 12.79 6.28
N SER A 341 -26.93 12.65 5.63
CA SER A 341 -27.20 11.59 4.66
C SER A 341 -26.35 11.77 3.39
N SER A 342 -26.25 12.99 2.87
CA SER A 342 -25.39 13.32 1.72
C SER A 342 -23.90 13.10 2.03
N SER A 343 -23.46 13.38 3.26
CA SER A 343 -22.10 13.05 3.73
C SER A 343 -21.83 11.54 3.69
N LYS A 344 -22.78 10.71 4.15
CA LYS A 344 -22.66 9.23 4.09
C LYS A 344 -22.66 8.70 2.66
N VAL A 345 -23.56 9.18 1.80
CA VAL A 345 -23.62 8.79 0.39
C VAL A 345 -22.30 9.10 -0.33
N TYR A 346 -21.74 10.30 -0.10
CA TYR A 346 -20.44 10.67 -0.66
C TYR A 346 -19.31 9.73 -0.22
N LEU A 347 -19.25 9.37 1.08
CA LEU A 347 -18.25 8.41 1.58
C LEU A 347 -18.42 7.03 0.97
N ILE A 348 -19.65 6.53 0.87
CA ILE A 348 -19.93 5.23 0.25
C ILE A 348 -19.46 5.22 -1.21
N ASN A 349 -19.75 6.28 -1.97
CA ASN A 349 -19.29 6.42 -3.35
C ASN A 349 -17.76 6.42 -3.44
N CYS A 350 -17.08 7.18 -2.58
CA CYS A 350 -15.62 7.26 -2.57
C CYS A 350 -14.97 5.92 -2.22
N LEU A 351 -15.44 5.25 -1.17
CA LEU A 351 -14.90 3.96 -0.74
C LEU A 351 -15.16 2.87 -1.79
N SER A 352 -16.35 2.87 -2.40
CA SER A 352 -16.68 1.90 -3.47
C SER A 352 -15.79 2.09 -4.70
N ALA A 353 -15.48 3.35 -5.07
CA ALA A 353 -14.58 3.66 -6.18
C ALA A 353 -13.12 3.26 -5.90
N ILE A 354 -12.73 3.12 -4.62
CA ILE A 354 -11.44 2.53 -4.23
C ILE A 354 -11.52 1.01 -4.24
N GLU A 355 -12.60 0.43 -3.72
CA GLU A 355 -12.77 -1.01 -3.57
C GLU A 355 -12.84 -1.75 -4.91
N GLU A 356 -13.66 -1.26 -5.85
CA GLU A 356 -14.03 -1.98 -7.07
C GLU A 356 -12.82 -2.41 -7.93
N PRO A 357 -11.82 -1.53 -8.21
CA PRO A 357 -10.66 -1.93 -9.02
C PRO A 357 -9.66 -2.83 -8.29
N LEU A 358 -9.76 -2.95 -6.96
CA LEU A 358 -8.83 -3.71 -6.12
C LEU A 358 -9.32 -5.12 -5.81
N MET A 359 -10.58 -5.46 -6.12
CA MET A 359 -11.17 -6.76 -5.81
C MET A 359 -10.42 -7.95 -6.44
N ASP A 360 -9.84 -7.75 -7.62
CA ASP A 360 -9.10 -8.80 -8.36
C ASP A 360 -7.61 -8.87 -7.97
N GLN A 361 -7.14 -8.02 -7.05
CA GLN A 361 -5.74 -7.96 -6.64
C GLN A 361 -5.50 -8.76 -5.36
N GLU A 362 -4.86 -9.92 -5.47
CA GLU A 362 -4.59 -10.81 -4.33
C GLU A 362 -3.89 -10.09 -3.16
N VAL A 363 -2.92 -9.23 -3.49
CA VAL A 363 -2.14 -8.43 -2.52
C VAL A 363 -2.98 -7.42 -1.74
N ALA A 364 -4.19 -7.07 -2.21
CA ALA A 364 -5.07 -6.08 -1.57
C ALA A 364 -6.26 -6.70 -0.81
N THR A 365 -6.36 -8.04 -0.76
CA THR A 365 -7.53 -8.75 -0.21
C THR A 365 -7.90 -8.31 1.21
N SER A 366 -6.90 -8.18 2.09
CA SER A 366 -7.11 -7.74 3.48
C SER A 366 -7.66 -6.31 3.55
N TYR A 367 -7.11 -5.43 2.71
CA TYR A 367 -7.52 -4.02 2.64
C TYR A 367 -8.94 -3.88 2.07
N VAL A 368 -9.27 -4.62 1.01
CA VAL A 368 -10.62 -4.66 0.41
C VAL A 368 -11.67 -5.12 1.44
N LYS A 369 -11.34 -6.11 2.27
CA LYS A 369 -12.22 -6.55 3.36
C LYS A 369 -12.52 -5.43 4.35
N ASN A 370 -11.52 -4.61 4.70
CA ASN A 370 -11.70 -3.46 5.58
C ASN A 370 -12.58 -2.38 4.92
N LEU A 371 -12.35 -2.08 3.63
CA LEU A 371 -13.18 -1.15 2.86
C LEU A 371 -14.65 -1.58 2.84
N ARG A 372 -14.92 -2.87 2.58
CA ARG A 372 -16.29 -3.42 2.63
C ARG A 372 -16.96 -3.19 3.98
N SER A 373 -16.25 -3.44 5.07
CA SER A 373 -16.76 -3.22 6.42
C SER A 373 -17.09 -1.73 6.69
N MET A 374 -16.25 -0.82 6.18
CA MET A 374 -16.52 0.62 6.26
C MET A 374 -17.75 1.02 5.43
N ILE A 375 -17.86 0.51 4.19
CA ILE A 375 -19.02 0.75 3.31
C ILE A 375 -20.31 0.26 3.97
N GLU A 376 -20.34 -0.97 4.48
CA GLU A 376 -21.50 -1.53 5.17
C GLU A 376 -21.88 -0.71 6.41
N THR A 377 -20.90 -0.21 7.16
CA THR A 377 -21.14 0.63 8.33
C THR A 377 -21.74 1.97 7.95
N HIS A 378 -21.25 2.62 6.90
CA HIS A 378 -21.85 3.86 6.40
C HIS A 378 -23.22 3.65 5.76
N ALA A 379 -23.43 2.55 5.05
CA ALA A 379 -24.72 2.20 4.45
C ALA A 379 -25.79 1.95 5.52
N ARG A 380 -25.47 1.17 6.57
CA ARG A 380 -26.38 0.98 7.72
C ARG A 380 -26.73 2.31 8.40
N ALA A 381 -25.72 3.13 8.69
CA ALA A 381 -25.95 4.44 9.31
C ALA A 381 -26.80 5.39 8.44
N LEU A 382 -26.67 5.31 7.11
CA LEU A 382 -27.51 6.06 6.17
C LEU A 382 -28.97 5.58 6.24
N VAL A 383 -29.18 4.26 6.19
CA VAL A 383 -30.51 3.64 6.28
C VAL A 383 -31.19 4.00 7.60
N ASP A 384 -30.50 3.82 8.74
CA ASP A 384 -31.03 4.14 10.06
C ASP A 384 -31.44 5.62 10.14
N LYS A 385 -30.62 6.51 9.59
CA LYS A 385 -30.90 7.95 9.61
C LYS A 385 -32.10 8.33 8.76
N GLU A 386 -32.25 7.75 7.58
CA GLU A 386 -33.41 8.00 6.71
C GLU A 386 -34.68 7.39 7.31
N ALA A 387 -34.60 6.19 7.89
CA ALA A 387 -35.70 5.57 8.61
C ALA A 387 -36.17 6.47 9.77
N ASP A 388 -35.24 6.94 10.61
CA ASP A 388 -35.53 7.89 11.69
C ASP A 388 -36.13 9.20 11.16
N SER A 389 -35.62 9.73 10.05
CA SER A 389 -36.17 10.95 9.45
C SER A 389 -37.59 10.74 8.95
N ILE A 390 -37.93 9.58 8.39
CA ILE A 390 -39.28 9.25 7.93
C ILE A 390 -40.21 9.06 9.14
N LEU A 391 -39.80 8.27 10.13
CA LEU A 391 -40.57 8.08 11.36
C LEU A 391 -40.79 9.40 12.11
N SER A 392 -39.82 10.32 12.08
CA SER A 392 -39.96 11.66 12.65
C SER A 392 -40.95 12.51 11.87
N LYS A 393 -40.94 12.48 10.52
CA LYS A 393 -41.95 13.14 9.67
C LYS A 393 -43.36 12.61 9.95
N CYS A 394 -43.50 11.31 10.25
CA CYS A 394 -44.77 10.70 10.65
C CYS A 394 -45.17 10.95 12.12
N GLY A 395 -44.32 11.62 12.92
CA GLY A 395 -44.53 11.76 14.38
C GLY A 395 -44.25 10.50 15.21
N LEU A 396 -44.06 9.35 14.57
CA LEU A 396 -43.81 8.04 15.20
C LEU A 396 -42.50 7.97 15.97
N SER A 397 -41.44 8.67 15.53
CA SER A 397 -40.13 8.65 16.21
C SER A 397 -40.24 9.05 17.69
N SER A 398 -41.07 10.05 18.01
CA SER A 398 -41.30 10.48 19.40
C SER A 398 -42.03 9.45 20.26
N LYS A 399 -42.73 8.50 19.64
CA LYS A 399 -43.57 7.49 20.32
C LYS A 399 -42.84 6.17 20.53
N MET A 400 -41.87 5.86 19.67
CA MET A 400 -41.09 4.62 19.73
C MET A 400 -40.45 4.34 21.09
N PRO A 401 -39.91 5.32 21.85
CA PRO A 401 -39.35 5.05 23.18
C PRO A 401 -40.38 4.46 24.17
N TYR A 402 -41.61 4.98 24.18
CA TYR A 402 -42.68 4.47 25.05
C TYR A 402 -43.05 3.03 24.69
N ILE A 403 -43.13 2.73 23.39
CA ILE A 403 -43.47 1.41 22.86
C ILE A 403 -42.34 0.40 23.15
N LYS A 404 -41.08 0.78 22.95
CA LYS A 404 -39.91 -0.07 23.22
C LYS A 404 -39.68 -0.33 24.70
N ASN A 405 -39.89 0.68 25.55
CA ASN A 405 -39.79 0.51 27.00
C ASN A 405 -40.85 -0.46 27.51
N TYR A 406 -42.07 -0.40 26.98
CA TYR A 406 -43.13 -1.38 27.28
C TYR A 406 -42.71 -2.82 26.91
N SER A 407 -42.13 -3.03 25.73
CA SER A 407 -41.61 -4.36 25.32
C SER A 407 -40.47 -4.88 26.20
N SER A 408 -39.82 -4.01 27.00
CA SER A 408 -38.69 -4.37 27.87
C SER A 408 -39.13 -4.65 29.31
N THR A 409 -40.29 -4.13 29.74
CA THR A 409 -40.85 -4.27 31.09
C THR A 409 -41.87 -5.41 31.18
N ASP A 410 -41.72 -6.46 30.36
CA ASP A 410 -42.66 -7.57 30.12
C ASP A 410 -42.98 -8.44 31.38
N GLY A 411 -42.63 -7.99 32.59
CA GLY A 411 -42.82 -8.69 33.87
C GLY A 411 -43.12 -7.83 35.10
N GLU A 412 -43.33 -6.52 35.00
CA GLU A 412 -43.80 -5.69 36.14
C GLU A 412 -45.29 -5.35 36.00
N ASP A 413 -46.12 -5.86 36.92
CA ASP A 413 -47.60 -5.70 36.97
C ASP A 413 -48.07 -4.23 37.17
N ASP A 414 -47.17 -3.26 37.28
CA ASP A 414 -47.44 -1.85 37.60
C ASP A 414 -47.28 -0.88 36.40
N ALA A 415 -46.99 -1.38 35.20
CA ALA A 415 -46.84 -0.53 34.02
C ALA A 415 -48.21 0.01 33.54
N LYS A 416 -48.35 1.34 33.47
CA LYS A 416 -49.57 1.98 32.94
C LYS A 416 -49.82 1.55 31.49
N PRO A 417 -51.07 1.22 31.10
CA PRO A 417 -51.42 0.86 29.73
C PRO A 417 -51.01 1.96 28.75
N LEU A 418 -50.44 1.58 27.60
CA LEU A 418 -50.00 2.55 26.59
C LEU A 418 -51.15 3.45 26.06
N ALA A 419 -52.40 2.99 26.07
CA ALA A 419 -53.54 3.81 25.67
C ALA A 419 -53.81 5.02 26.59
N ASP A 420 -53.42 4.94 27.86
CA ASP A 420 -53.64 5.99 28.88
C ASP A 420 -52.50 7.03 28.89
N VAL A 421 -51.38 6.73 28.24
CA VAL A 421 -50.27 7.67 28.08
C VAL A 421 -50.62 8.64 26.96
N VAL A 422 -50.67 9.94 27.27
CA VAL A 422 -51.08 11.01 26.33
C VAL A 422 -50.35 10.92 24.98
N GLU A 423 -49.05 10.66 25.02
CA GLU A 423 -48.19 10.57 23.83
C GLU A 423 -48.57 9.38 22.93
N THR A 424 -49.00 8.25 23.49
CA THR A 424 -49.41 7.04 22.75
C THR A 424 -50.92 6.84 22.75
N SER A 425 -51.69 7.89 23.03
CA SER A 425 -53.15 7.82 23.02
C SER A 425 -53.70 7.41 21.65
N PRO A 426 -54.89 6.77 21.58
CA PRO A 426 -55.43 6.23 20.34
C PRO A 426 -55.57 7.25 19.21
N GLN A 427 -55.94 8.49 19.54
CA GLN A 427 -56.10 9.57 18.54
C GLN A 427 -54.75 10.01 17.97
N MET A 428 -53.75 10.20 18.82
CA MET A 428 -52.40 10.61 18.41
C MET A 428 -51.72 9.54 17.55
N LEU A 429 -51.86 8.27 17.93
CA LEU A 429 -51.29 7.16 17.17
C LEU A 429 -51.99 6.99 15.81
N LEU A 430 -53.31 7.21 15.75
CA LEU A 430 -54.08 7.13 14.50
C LEU A 430 -53.60 8.18 13.48
N GLU A 431 -53.34 9.41 13.92
CA GLU A 431 -52.83 10.47 13.05
C GLU A 431 -51.42 10.16 12.54
N CYS A 432 -50.54 9.69 13.42
CA CYS A 432 -49.18 9.30 13.03
C CYS A 432 -49.17 8.12 12.04
N LEU A 433 -50.04 7.12 12.26
CA LEU A 433 -50.18 5.96 11.37
C LEU A 433 -50.79 6.34 10.02
N LYS A 434 -51.74 7.28 9.97
CA LYS A 434 -52.26 7.81 8.69
C LYS A 434 -51.14 8.41 7.84
N ALA A 435 -50.30 9.25 8.44
CA ALA A 435 -49.14 9.84 7.74
C ALA A 435 -48.13 8.77 7.29
N PHE A 436 -47.88 7.76 8.14
CA PHE A 436 -47.02 6.64 7.79
C PHE A 436 -47.55 5.84 6.61
N TYR A 437 -48.83 5.43 6.62
CA TYR A 437 -49.42 4.74 5.48
C TYR A 437 -49.43 5.62 4.23
N GLY A 438 -49.64 6.92 4.38
CA GLY A 438 -49.55 7.90 3.30
C GLY A 438 -48.21 7.82 2.56
N LEU A 439 -47.10 7.77 3.30
CA LEU A 439 -45.74 7.66 2.73
C LEU A 439 -45.43 6.25 2.20
N VAL A 440 -45.82 5.19 2.90
CA VAL A 440 -45.56 3.81 2.49
C VAL A 440 -46.34 3.43 1.23
N THR A 441 -47.56 3.97 1.05
CA THR A 441 -48.40 3.72 -0.13
C THR A 441 -48.15 4.68 -1.29
N GLY A 442 -47.28 5.68 -1.13
CA GLY A 442 -47.00 6.66 -2.18
C GLY A 442 -48.01 7.81 -2.29
N THR A 443 -49.02 7.88 -1.43
CA THR A 443 -50.12 8.86 -1.53
C THR A 443 -49.77 10.24 -0.96
N GLU A 444 -48.87 10.30 0.03
CA GLU A 444 -48.38 11.55 0.66
C GLU A 444 -46.88 11.82 0.40
N GLY A 445 -46.29 11.12 -0.56
CA GLY A 445 -44.88 11.22 -0.96
C GLY A 445 -44.26 9.85 -1.27
N SER A 446 -43.04 9.83 -1.80
CA SER A 446 -42.29 8.59 -2.08
C SER A 446 -41.18 8.34 -1.06
N LEU A 447 -40.86 7.06 -0.85
CA LEU A 447 -39.66 6.65 -0.12
C LEU A 447 -38.41 7.01 -0.95
N PRO A 448 -37.27 7.31 -0.30
CA PRO A 448 -36.04 7.64 -1.01
C PRO A 448 -35.50 6.42 -1.77
N GLU A 449 -35.17 6.62 -3.05
CA GLU A 449 -34.58 5.60 -3.93
C GLU A 449 -33.03 5.64 -3.96
N PHE A 450 -32.44 6.51 -3.15
CA PHE A 450 -30.98 6.69 -3.02
C PHE A 450 -30.23 6.88 -4.36
N GLU A 451 -30.81 7.61 -5.32
CA GLU A 451 -30.25 7.80 -6.68
C GLU A 451 -28.79 8.31 -6.71
N GLN A 452 -28.35 9.03 -5.68
CA GLN A 452 -27.00 9.56 -5.56
C GLN A 452 -25.95 8.52 -5.13
N LEU A 453 -26.35 7.30 -4.72
CA LEU A 453 -25.44 6.17 -4.58
C LEU A 453 -25.10 5.63 -5.97
N GLN A 454 -23.83 5.70 -6.35
CA GLN A 454 -23.40 5.39 -7.71
C GLN A 454 -23.45 3.89 -8.01
N VAL A 455 -23.20 3.04 -7.01
CA VAL A 455 -23.22 1.58 -7.17
C VAL A 455 -24.66 1.06 -7.12
N PRO A 456 -25.19 0.43 -8.20
CA PRO A 456 -26.57 -0.04 -8.24
C PRO A 456 -26.93 -1.05 -7.14
N ARG A 457 -26.02 -1.99 -6.82
CA ARG A 457 -26.25 -2.97 -5.75
C ARG A 457 -26.48 -2.29 -4.40
N LEU A 458 -25.65 -1.31 -4.05
CA LEU A 458 -25.77 -0.57 -2.79
C LEU A 458 -27.04 0.28 -2.72
N ARG A 459 -27.58 0.74 -3.86
CA ARG A 459 -28.90 1.36 -3.93
C ARG A 459 -30.00 0.38 -3.54
N SER A 460 -30.03 -0.78 -4.18
CA SER A 460 -31.00 -1.83 -3.87
C SER A 460 -30.92 -2.28 -2.41
N ASP A 461 -29.70 -2.47 -1.88
CA ASP A 461 -29.47 -2.86 -0.49
C ASP A 461 -29.95 -1.77 0.49
N ALA A 462 -29.75 -0.49 0.17
CA ALA A 462 -30.23 0.63 0.98
C ALA A 462 -31.76 0.77 0.96
N CYS A 463 -32.39 0.64 -0.22
CA CYS A 463 -33.85 0.63 -0.35
C CYS A 463 -34.46 -0.52 0.47
N TYR A 464 -33.94 -1.74 0.31
CA TYR A 464 -34.38 -2.92 1.05
C TYR A 464 -34.18 -2.73 2.56
N GLY A 465 -33.01 -2.23 2.97
CA GLY A 465 -32.71 -1.93 4.37
C GLY A 465 -33.68 -0.91 4.98
N LEU A 466 -34.02 0.15 4.23
CA LEU A 466 -34.96 1.16 4.67
C LEU A 466 -36.37 0.60 4.81
N ALA A 467 -36.86 -0.10 3.80
CA ALA A 467 -38.14 -0.79 3.83
C ALA A 467 -38.22 -1.72 5.05
N ARG A 468 -37.17 -2.50 5.29
CA ARG A 468 -37.08 -3.41 6.43
C ARG A 468 -37.14 -2.65 7.76
N ALA A 469 -36.39 -1.58 7.93
CA ALA A 469 -36.40 -0.78 9.15
C ALA A 469 -37.78 -0.16 9.44
N LEU A 470 -38.48 0.32 8.40
CA LEU A 470 -39.85 0.84 8.53
C LEU A 470 -40.86 -0.26 8.87
N ALA A 471 -40.74 -1.43 8.26
CA ALA A 471 -41.59 -2.58 8.56
C ALA A 471 -41.39 -3.09 9.99
N GLU A 472 -40.14 -3.20 10.46
CA GLU A 472 -39.80 -3.58 11.83
C GLU A 472 -40.32 -2.54 12.84
N ALA A 473 -40.21 -1.25 12.54
CA ALA A 473 -40.78 -0.18 13.34
C ALA A 473 -42.31 -0.29 13.46
N TYR A 474 -42.99 -0.54 12.33
CA TYR A 474 -44.43 -0.78 12.30
C TYR A 474 -44.83 -2.03 13.08
N GLU A 475 -44.08 -3.12 12.96
CA GLU A 475 -44.37 -4.38 13.66
C GLU A 475 -44.35 -4.19 15.19
N LEU A 476 -43.42 -3.39 15.72
CA LEU A 476 -43.39 -3.05 17.15
C LEU A 476 -44.65 -2.30 17.57
N ILE A 477 -45.07 -1.30 16.79
CA ILE A 477 -46.31 -0.55 17.04
C ILE A 477 -47.51 -1.49 16.97
N TYR A 478 -47.59 -2.35 15.96
CA TYR A 478 -48.67 -3.32 15.78
C TYR A 478 -48.79 -4.27 16.97
N LYS A 479 -47.68 -4.85 17.42
CA LYS A 479 -47.66 -5.74 18.60
C LYS A 479 -48.14 -5.02 19.85
N ALA A 480 -47.67 -3.80 20.09
CA ALA A 480 -48.08 -3.02 21.25
C ALA A 480 -49.57 -2.63 21.23
N VAL A 481 -50.11 -2.27 20.06
CA VAL A 481 -51.53 -1.92 19.92
C VAL A 481 -52.44 -3.14 20.05
N MET A 482 -52.02 -4.30 19.54
CA MET A 482 -52.81 -5.53 19.56
C MET A 482 -52.73 -6.27 20.90
N ASP A 483 -51.80 -5.93 21.79
CA ASP A 483 -51.70 -6.48 23.13
C ASP A 483 -52.88 -6.01 24.00
N PRO A 484 -53.74 -6.93 24.51
CA PRO A 484 -54.87 -6.59 25.36
C PRO A 484 -54.49 -5.79 26.62
N LYS A 485 -53.26 -5.95 27.13
CA LYS A 485 -52.77 -5.23 28.32
C LYS A 485 -52.69 -3.72 28.13
N ASN A 486 -52.58 -3.25 26.89
CA ASN A 486 -52.46 -1.82 26.58
C ASN A 486 -53.79 -1.10 26.43
N CYS A 487 -54.93 -1.80 26.58
CA CYS A 487 -56.28 -1.23 26.70
C CYS A 487 -56.71 -0.28 25.55
N TYR A 488 -56.20 -0.48 24.33
CA TYR A 488 -56.70 0.26 23.16
C TYR A 488 -58.16 -0.14 22.86
N PRO A 489 -59.10 0.82 22.72
CA PRO A 489 -60.54 0.53 22.66
C PRO A 489 -60.98 -0.18 21.37
N ASP A 490 -60.31 0.08 20.24
CA ASP A 490 -60.51 -0.65 18.97
C ASP A 490 -59.18 -0.79 18.21
N PRO A 491 -58.34 -1.78 18.59
CA PRO A 491 -57.01 -1.98 18.03
C PRO A 491 -57.01 -2.15 16.51
N ARG A 492 -58.00 -2.87 15.95
CA ARG A 492 -58.08 -3.18 14.52
C ARG A 492 -58.45 -1.97 13.66
N SER A 493 -59.18 -1.01 14.22
CA SER A 493 -59.44 0.26 13.54
C SER A 493 -58.19 1.16 13.46
N LEU A 494 -57.29 1.01 14.44
CA LEU A 494 -56.07 1.81 14.59
C LEU A 494 -54.94 1.31 13.67
N VAL A 495 -54.71 -0.01 13.69
CA VAL A 495 -53.74 -0.69 12.81
C VAL A 495 -54.46 -1.47 11.71
N LYS A 496 -54.75 -0.78 10.60
CA LYS A 496 -55.53 -1.32 9.48
C LYS A 496 -54.85 -2.45 8.71
N HIS A 497 -53.52 -2.51 8.74
CA HIS A 497 -52.72 -3.46 7.99
C HIS A 497 -51.97 -4.42 8.93
N SER A 498 -51.86 -5.69 8.58
CA SER A 498 -50.93 -6.58 9.30
C SER A 498 -49.47 -6.22 8.96
N PRO A 499 -48.48 -6.58 9.81
CA PRO A 499 -47.06 -6.42 9.47
C PRO A 499 -46.70 -7.03 8.11
N GLU A 500 -47.34 -8.16 7.75
CA GLU A 500 -47.09 -8.88 6.50
C GLU A 500 -47.65 -8.13 5.29
N GLN A 501 -48.78 -7.45 5.46
CA GLN A 501 -49.30 -6.56 4.44
C GLN A 501 -48.39 -5.34 4.24
N ILE A 502 -47.83 -4.78 5.32
CA ILE A 502 -46.87 -3.66 5.20
C ILE A 502 -45.57 -4.10 4.53
N ARG A 503 -45.03 -5.29 4.87
CA ARG A 503 -43.88 -5.88 4.15
C ARG A 503 -44.17 -6.06 2.66
N THR A 504 -45.36 -6.55 2.32
CA THR A 504 -45.80 -6.71 0.92
C THR A 504 -45.88 -5.36 0.19
N ILE A 505 -46.42 -4.31 0.84
CA ILE A 505 -46.50 -2.97 0.25
C ILE A 505 -45.11 -2.36 0.05
N LEU A 506 -44.17 -2.68 0.94
CA LEU A 506 -42.78 -2.23 0.87
C LEU A 506 -41.89 -3.11 -0.02
N GLU A 507 -42.46 -4.12 -0.67
CA GLU A 507 -41.79 -5.06 -1.59
C GLU A 507 -40.61 -5.84 -0.96
N ILE A 508 -40.74 -6.25 0.31
CA ILE A 508 -39.71 -7.00 1.06
C ILE A 508 -40.17 -8.33 1.65
#